data_AF-F2KS45-F1
#
_entry.id   AF-F2KS45-F1
#
_cell.length_a   1.000
_cell.length_b   1.000
_cell.length_c   1.000
_cell.angle_alpha   90.00
_cell.angle_beta   90.00
_cell.angle_gamma   90.00
#
_symmetry.space_group_name_H-M   'P 1'
#
loop_
_entity.id
_entity.type
_entity.pdbx_description
1 polymer ?
#
loop_
_entity_poly.entity_id
_entity_poly.type
_entity_poly.pdbx_seq_one_letter_code
_entity_poly.pdbx_strand_id
1 'polypeptide(L)'
;MGCPVTPKVYFIGICLANHMKVAWDASHGEFTIEDYYYFSKLKRYAGQEGVEIVEIKSFSRLASYDTIVFNYPEIRFRKWEIGRIKAWLKRGKRIIFAAYYSNLDGVAENVNRVLAKVSDVRVNYDVIVDDSNNHGDSMYPKAVCRGMELVMPCSASVSGGEPFVTSASGAVFGTRDGNLFVLGTCVFWDNFSIGLADNRKFSLKLLKGEL
;
A
#
# COMPACT_ATOMS: atom_id res chain seq x y z
N MET A 1 -43.66 52.80 -3.23
CA MET A 1 -43.07 51.68 -2.47
C MET A 1 -42.29 50.82 -3.44
N GLY A 2 -40.97 50.94 -3.47
CA GLY A 2 -40.10 50.10 -4.30
C GLY A 2 -39.03 49.48 -3.41
N CYS A 3 -39.11 48.16 -3.19
CA CYS A 3 -38.09 47.42 -2.46
C CYS A 3 -36.78 47.37 -3.26
N PRO A 4 -35.61 47.59 -2.65
CA PRO A 4 -34.34 47.30 -3.29
C PRO A 4 -34.07 45.79 -3.22
N VAL A 5 -33.81 45.18 -4.38
CA VAL A 5 -33.44 43.77 -4.50
C VAL A 5 -31.93 43.66 -4.25
N THR A 6 -31.53 43.00 -3.17
CA THR A 6 -30.13 42.68 -2.89
C THR A 6 -29.68 41.49 -3.74
N PRO A 7 -28.48 41.53 -4.36
CA PRO A 7 -27.99 40.40 -5.14
C PRO A 7 -27.53 39.27 -4.21
N LYS A 8 -28.09 38.08 -4.42
CA LYS A 8 -27.61 36.83 -3.81
C LYS A 8 -26.25 36.48 -4.41
N VAL A 9 -25.20 36.58 -3.60
CA VAL A 9 -23.89 36.02 -3.91
C VAL A 9 -24.01 34.50 -3.79
N TYR A 10 -23.96 33.79 -4.91
CA TYR A 10 -23.82 32.34 -4.94
C TYR A 10 -22.35 32.01 -4.71
N PHE A 11 -22.01 31.54 -3.49
CA PHE A 11 -20.76 30.85 -3.26
C PHE A 11 -20.79 29.53 -4.02
N ILE A 12 -20.18 29.49 -5.19
CA ILE A 12 -19.81 28.25 -5.86
C ILE A 12 -18.63 27.71 -5.07
N GLY A 13 -18.92 26.85 -4.09
CA GLY A 13 -17.90 26.05 -3.42
C GLY A 13 -17.26 25.12 -4.45
N ILE A 14 -16.17 25.55 -5.07
CA ILE A 14 -15.26 24.63 -5.75
C ILE A 14 -14.63 23.80 -4.62
N CYS A 15 -15.16 22.61 -4.38
CA CYS A 15 -14.40 21.56 -3.71
C CYS A 15 -13.19 21.30 -4.60
N LEU A 16 -12.07 21.95 -4.31
CA LEU A 16 -10.77 21.53 -4.82
C LEU A 16 -10.63 20.07 -4.39
N ALA A 17 -10.82 19.14 -5.33
CA ALA A 17 -10.45 17.76 -5.11
C ALA A 17 -8.98 17.80 -4.69
N ASN A 18 -8.70 17.50 -3.42
CA ASN A 18 -7.34 17.47 -2.90
C ASN A 18 -6.57 16.48 -3.75
N HIS A 19 -5.74 17.00 -4.65
CA HIS A 19 -4.94 16.20 -5.56
C HIS A 19 -3.87 15.52 -4.72
N MET A 20 -4.08 14.25 -4.41
CA MET A 20 -3.25 13.51 -3.49
C MET A 20 -2.02 12.99 -4.22
N LYS A 21 -0.85 13.14 -3.60
CA LYS A 21 0.39 12.57 -4.13
C LYS A 21 0.90 11.45 -3.25
N VAL A 22 1.19 10.31 -3.86
CA VAL A 22 1.82 9.15 -3.22
C VAL A 22 3.23 9.00 -3.77
N ALA A 23 4.21 8.87 -2.88
CA ALA A 23 5.55 8.49 -3.28
C ALA A 23 5.64 6.97 -3.44
N TRP A 24 6.14 6.53 -4.59
CA TRP A 24 6.56 5.16 -4.83
C TRP A 24 8.09 5.12 -4.84
N ASP A 25 8.69 4.44 -3.86
CA ASP A 25 10.15 4.33 -3.81
C ASP A 25 10.67 3.51 -5.01
N ALA A 26 11.79 3.97 -5.55
CA ALA A 26 12.56 3.29 -6.59
C ALA A 26 14.06 3.36 -6.30
N SER A 27 14.43 3.56 -5.02
CA SER A 27 15.81 3.68 -4.57
C SER A 27 16.38 2.40 -3.96
N HIS A 28 15.56 1.36 -3.77
CA HIS A 28 15.94 0.07 -3.20
C HIS A 28 15.60 -1.14 -4.08
N GLY A 29 15.58 -0.98 -5.40
CA GLY A 29 15.35 -2.10 -6.33
C GLY A 29 13.89 -2.56 -6.38
N GLU A 30 12.95 -1.66 -6.07
CA GLU A 30 11.52 -1.93 -6.12
C GLU A 30 11.03 -2.27 -7.53
N PHE A 31 9.97 -3.07 -7.62
CA PHE A 31 9.15 -3.02 -8.83
C PHE A 31 8.52 -1.64 -8.94
N THR A 32 8.87 -0.92 -9.99
CA THR A 32 8.57 0.51 -10.08
C THR A 32 7.16 0.75 -10.63
N ILE A 33 6.50 1.82 -10.18
CA ILE A 33 5.16 2.19 -10.68
C ILE A 33 5.15 2.53 -12.18
N GLU A 34 6.30 2.86 -12.77
CA GLU A 34 6.45 3.11 -14.21
C GLU A 34 6.57 1.83 -15.04
N ASP A 35 6.70 0.66 -14.40
CA ASP A 35 6.65 -0.61 -15.10
C ASP A 35 5.26 -0.82 -15.71
N TYR A 36 5.18 -0.66 -17.03
CA TYR A 36 3.92 -0.76 -17.75
C TYR A 36 3.33 -2.17 -17.68
N TYR A 37 4.18 -3.20 -17.64
CA TYR A 37 3.77 -4.61 -17.61
C TYR A 37 3.13 -4.97 -16.28
N TYR A 38 3.61 -4.39 -15.17
CA TYR A 38 3.09 -4.68 -13.84
C TYR A 38 2.07 -3.67 -13.31
N PHE A 39 2.19 -2.35 -13.51
CA PHE A 39 1.36 -1.39 -12.74
C PHE A 39 0.66 -0.28 -13.54
N SER A 40 0.65 -0.36 -14.86
CA SER A 40 -0.06 0.63 -15.70
C SER A 40 -1.55 0.79 -15.33
N LYS A 41 -2.23 -0.29 -14.94
CA LYS A 41 -3.63 -0.23 -14.48
C LYS A 41 -3.77 0.48 -13.14
N LEU A 42 -2.93 0.18 -12.15
CA LEU A 42 -2.95 0.84 -10.84
C LEU A 42 -2.76 2.36 -11.01
N LYS A 43 -1.72 2.76 -11.75
CA LYS A 43 -1.41 4.19 -12.01
C LYS A 43 -2.58 4.89 -12.70
N ARG A 44 -3.20 4.26 -13.70
CA ARG A 44 -4.38 4.79 -14.39
C ARG A 44 -5.58 4.94 -13.45
N TYR A 45 -5.92 3.92 -12.67
CA TYR A 45 -7.06 3.95 -11.75
C TYR A 45 -6.85 4.98 -10.63
N ALA A 46 -5.63 5.10 -10.11
CA ALA A 46 -5.29 6.12 -9.15
C ALA A 46 -5.49 7.54 -9.72
N GLY A 47 -4.99 7.80 -10.93
CA GLY A 47 -5.17 9.09 -11.60
C GLY A 47 -6.63 9.45 -11.87
N GLN A 48 -7.47 8.47 -12.22
CA GLN A 48 -8.92 8.66 -12.38
C GLN A 48 -9.62 9.06 -11.07
N GLU A 49 -9.02 8.79 -9.92
CA GLU A 49 -9.54 9.13 -8.61
C GLU A 49 -8.75 10.24 -7.89
N GLY A 50 -8.00 11.05 -8.66
CA GLY A 50 -7.28 12.20 -8.13
C GLY A 50 -6.04 11.86 -7.29
N VAL A 51 -5.51 10.64 -7.43
CA VAL A 51 -4.29 10.17 -6.78
C VAL A 51 -3.16 10.08 -7.81
N GLU A 52 -2.16 10.93 -7.67
CA GLU A 52 -0.93 10.89 -8.46
C GLU A 52 0.12 10.06 -7.73
N ILE A 53 0.46 8.90 -8.30
CA ILE A 53 1.56 8.08 -7.82
C ILE A 53 2.82 8.51 -8.55
N VAL A 54 3.83 8.94 -7.81
CA VAL A 54 5.09 9.48 -8.34
C VAL A 54 6.23 8.55 -8.00
N GLU A 55 6.96 8.07 -9.02
CA GLU A 55 8.20 7.32 -8.82
C GLU A 55 9.30 8.22 -8.26
N ILE A 56 9.95 7.78 -7.18
CA ILE A 56 10.99 8.54 -6.48
C ILE A 56 12.29 7.72 -6.40
N LYS A 57 13.26 8.10 -7.23
CA LYS A 57 14.58 7.45 -7.29
C LYS A 57 15.56 7.87 -6.18
N SER A 58 15.19 8.87 -5.38
CA SER A 58 16.05 9.42 -4.32
C SER A 58 15.31 9.36 -2.99
N PHE A 59 15.77 8.49 -2.10
CA PHE A 59 15.14 8.25 -0.79
C PHE A 59 14.86 9.54 0.00
N SER A 60 15.76 10.53 -0.06
CA SER A 60 15.58 11.80 0.67
C SER A 60 14.35 12.58 0.22
N ARG A 61 13.94 12.47 -1.06
CA ARG A 61 12.75 13.12 -1.62
C ARG A 61 11.45 12.51 -1.12
N LEU A 62 11.45 11.27 -0.62
CA LEU A 62 10.26 10.65 -0.04
C LEU A 62 9.68 11.48 1.12
N ALA A 63 10.53 12.25 1.82
CA ALA A 63 10.14 13.09 2.95
C ALA A 63 9.05 14.13 2.63
N SER A 64 8.87 14.53 1.37
CA SER A 64 7.86 15.52 0.97
C SER A 64 6.46 14.94 0.76
N TYR A 65 6.27 13.63 0.92
CA TYR A 65 5.02 12.94 0.64
C TYR A 65 4.40 12.37 1.92
N ASP A 66 3.07 12.38 2.01
CA ASP A 66 2.37 11.90 3.21
C ASP A 66 2.10 10.41 3.20
N THR A 67 2.03 9.81 2.02
CA THR A 67 2.02 8.35 1.83
C THR A 67 3.23 7.94 1.02
N ILE A 68 3.97 6.95 1.53
CA ILE A 68 5.18 6.39 0.93
C ILE A 68 5.01 4.89 0.80
N VAL A 69 5.24 4.36 -0.40
CA VAL A 69 5.17 2.94 -0.73
C VAL A 69 6.57 2.40 -0.99
N PHE A 70 6.92 1.32 -0.29
CA PHE A 70 8.08 0.48 -0.56
C PHE A 70 7.57 -0.86 -1.09
N ASN A 71 7.51 -0.99 -2.41
CA ASN A 71 6.97 -2.16 -3.09
C ASN A 71 8.11 -3.08 -3.56
N TYR A 72 8.31 -4.21 -2.88
CA TYR A 72 9.38 -5.16 -3.19
C TYR A 72 10.82 -4.60 -3.05
N PRO A 73 11.23 -4.05 -1.89
CA PRO A 73 12.59 -3.51 -1.73
C PRO A 73 13.66 -4.62 -1.63
N GLU A 74 14.34 -4.91 -2.74
CA GLU A 74 15.43 -5.89 -2.86
C GLU A 74 16.76 -5.41 -2.25
N ILE A 75 16.96 -4.11 -2.13
CA ILE A 75 18.18 -3.52 -1.61
C ILE A 75 18.01 -3.15 -0.14
N ARG A 76 19.04 -3.49 0.64
CA ARG A 76 19.10 -3.23 2.06
C ARG A 76 19.09 -1.73 2.41
N PHE A 77 18.12 -1.31 3.23
CA PHE A 77 18.10 0.01 3.85
C PHE A 77 19.31 0.27 4.77
N ARG A 78 19.91 1.45 4.62
CA ARG A 78 20.97 2.00 5.46
C ARG A 78 20.40 2.43 6.82
N LYS A 79 21.28 2.50 7.83
CA LYS A 79 20.87 2.88 9.20
C LYS A 79 20.18 4.25 9.27
N TRP A 80 20.65 5.22 8.49
CA TRP A 80 20.07 6.56 8.48
C TRP A 80 18.69 6.59 7.79
N GLU A 81 18.46 5.72 6.80
CA GLU A 81 17.17 5.58 6.11
C GLU A 81 16.11 4.99 7.05
N ILE A 82 16.48 3.96 7.82
CA ILE A 82 15.63 3.40 8.88
C ILE A 82 15.28 4.48 9.92
N GLY A 83 16.26 5.31 10.30
CA GLY A 83 16.04 6.45 11.19
C GLY A 83 15.05 7.47 10.62
N ARG A 84 15.08 7.72 9.31
CA ARG A 84 14.13 8.59 8.61
C ARG A 84 12.73 8.01 8.56
N ILE A 85 12.57 6.73 8.22
CA ILE A 85 11.29 6.02 8.22
C ILE A 85 10.64 6.11 9.61
N LYS A 86 11.41 5.84 10.67
CA LYS A 86 10.96 6.01 12.05
C LYS A 86 10.48 7.43 12.35
N ALA A 87 11.22 8.45 11.90
CA ALA A 87 10.85 9.84 12.09
C ALA A 87 9.59 10.24 11.29
N TRP A 88 9.41 9.69 10.09
CA TRP A 88 8.24 9.91 9.25
C TRP A 88 6.97 9.32 9.88
N LEU A 89 7.02 8.09 10.37
CA LEU A 89 5.92 7.46 11.11
C LEU A 89 5.50 8.31 12.32
N LYS A 90 6.47 8.79 13.12
CA LYS A 90 6.21 9.68 14.26
C LYS A 90 5.56 11.01 13.87
N ARG A 91 5.76 11.48 12.64
CA ARG A 91 5.15 12.70 12.10
C ARG A 91 3.79 12.44 11.45
N GLY A 92 3.26 11.22 11.58
CA GLY A 92 1.95 10.85 11.04
C GLY A 92 1.97 10.50 9.54
N LYS A 93 3.14 10.35 8.92
CA LYS A 93 3.22 9.89 7.53
C LYS A 93 2.86 8.41 7.45
N ARG A 94 2.15 8.03 6.40
CA ARG A 94 1.80 6.64 6.08
C ARG A 94 2.94 5.97 5.34
N ILE A 95 3.34 4.81 5.84
CA ILE A 95 4.35 3.96 5.21
C ILE A 95 3.70 2.62 4.88
N ILE A 96 3.80 2.19 3.62
CA ILE A 96 3.30 0.91 3.15
C ILE A 96 4.50 0.08 2.70
N PHE A 97 4.71 -1.07 3.33
CA PHE A 97 5.63 -2.10 2.85
C PHE A 97 4.83 -3.23 2.21
N ALA A 98 5.19 -3.61 1.00
CA ALA A 98 4.65 -4.78 0.33
C ALA A 98 5.81 -5.73 -0.03
N ALA A 99 5.77 -6.93 0.54
CA ALA A 99 6.80 -7.96 0.39
C ALA A 99 6.35 -9.06 -0.58
N TYR A 100 6.95 -10.25 -0.50
CA TYR A 100 6.58 -11.40 -1.30
C TYR A 100 6.93 -12.70 -0.57
N TYR A 101 6.29 -13.81 -0.97
CA TYR A 101 6.47 -15.10 -0.31
C TYR A 101 7.92 -15.62 -0.33
N SER A 102 8.23 -16.51 0.62
CA SER A 102 9.48 -17.28 0.74
C SER A 102 10.80 -16.51 0.84
N ASN A 103 10.79 -15.17 0.77
CA ASN A 103 11.99 -14.32 0.91
C ASN A 103 13.12 -14.70 -0.07
N LEU A 104 12.80 -15.16 -1.28
CA LEU A 104 13.81 -15.63 -2.24
C LEU A 104 14.84 -14.55 -2.60
N ASP A 105 14.38 -13.31 -2.79
CA ASP A 105 15.23 -12.16 -3.12
C ASP A 105 15.61 -11.30 -1.89
N GLY A 106 15.43 -11.85 -0.67
CA GLY A 106 15.76 -11.13 0.56
C GLY A 106 14.84 -9.95 0.90
N VAL A 107 13.74 -9.75 0.16
CA VAL A 107 12.79 -8.65 0.36
C VAL A 107 12.20 -8.64 1.77
N ALA A 108 11.68 -9.76 2.26
CA ALA A 108 11.13 -9.84 3.61
C ALA A 108 12.20 -9.61 4.68
N GLU A 109 13.45 -10.04 4.44
CA GLU A 109 14.59 -9.71 5.31
C GLU A 109 14.85 -8.20 5.35
N ASN A 110 14.94 -7.55 4.19
CA ASN A 110 15.17 -6.12 4.09
C ASN A 110 14.07 -5.31 4.81
N VAL A 111 12.81 -5.68 4.60
CA VAL A 111 11.65 -5.10 5.28
C VAL A 111 11.75 -5.34 6.79
N ASN A 112 11.96 -6.58 7.24
CA ASN A 112 12.04 -6.93 8.66
C ASN A 112 13.15 -6.19 9.41
N ARG A 113 14.27 -5.86 8.75
CA ARG A 113 15.34 -5.05 9.35
C ARG A 113 14.89 -3.62 9.65
N VAL A 114 13.97 -3.06 8.85
CA VAL A 114 13.30 -1.79 9.15
C VAL A 114 12.31 -2.00 10.28
N LEU A 115 11.42 -2.99 10.14
CA LEU A 115 10.31 -3.25 11.08
C LEU A 115 10.82 -3.44 12.51
N ALA A 116 11.87 -4.24 12.71
CA ALA A 116 12.49 -4.48 14.02
C ALA A 116 13.01 -3.22 14.74
N LYS A 117 13.02 -2.04 14.10
CA LYS A 117 13.40 -0.75 14.70
C LYS A 117 12.22 0.20 14.92
N VAL A 118 11.05 -0.11 14.35
CA VAL A 118 9.89 0.79 14.33
C VAL A 118 8.60 0.17 14.86
N SER A 119 8.47 -1.15 14.89
CA SER A 119 7.26 -1.88 15.27
C SER A 119 7.60 -3.31 15.72
N ASP A 120 6.61 -4.06 16.22
CA ASP A 120 6.68 -5.50 16.47
C ASP A 120 6.23 -6.35 15.25
N VAL A 121 5.76 -5.71 14.18
CA VAL A 121 5.34 -6.36 12.94
C VAL A 121 6.50 -7.10 12.25
N ARG A 122 6.19 -8.24 11.62
CA ARG A 122 7.14 -9.07 10.89
C ARG A 122 6.49 -9.74 9.69
N VAL A 123 7.17 -9.72 8.54
CA VAL A 123 6.86 -10.57 7.38
C VAL A 123 7.56 -11.92 7.57
N ASN A 124 6.81 -13.02 7.55
CA ASN A 124 7.36 -14.36 7.69
C ASN A 124 8.00 -14.84 6.38
N TYR A 125 8.85 -15.87 6.44
CA TYR A 125 9.54 -16.41 5.27
C TYR A 125 8.82 -17.66 4.76
N ASP A 126 7.50 -17.57 4.68
CA ASP A 126 6.59 -18.65 4.32
C ASP A 126 5.78 -18.27 3.08
N VAL A 127 4.81 -19.11 2.77
CA VAL A 127 3.82 -18.89 1.73
C VAL A 127 2.46 -19.28 2.28
N ILE A 128 1.47 -18.41 2.07
CA ILE A 128 0.07 -18.74 2.32
C ILE A 128 -0.47 -19.44 1.08
N VAL A 129 -0.90 -20.68 1.26
CA VAL A 129 -1.65 -21.46 0.27
C VAL A 129 -3.02 -21.79 0.83
N ASP A 130 -4.05 -21.78 -0.01
CA ASP A 130 -5.39 -22.20 0.36
C ASP A 130 -6.02 -23.01 -0.78
N ASP A 131 -6.13 -24.32 -0.64
CA ASP A 131 -6.69 -25.19 -1.68
C ASP A 131 -8.21 -25.06 -1.82
N SER A 132 -8.88 -24.43 -0.85
CA SER A 132 -10.35 -24.40 -0.74
C SER A 132 -10.95 -23.02 -1.02
N ASN A 133 -10.27 -21.95 -0.63
CA ASN A 133 -10.75 -20.59 -0.71
C ASN A 133 -9.76 -19.70 -1.47
N ASN A 134 -9.69 -19.93 -2.78
CA ASN A 134 -8.77 -19.25 -3.68
C ASN A 134 -9.44 -18.77 -4.98
N HIS A 135 -8.65 -18.13 -5.84
CA HIS A 135 -9.03 -17.72 -7.19
C HIS A 135 -8.42 -18.65 -8.25
N GLY A 136 -8.88 -19.90 -8.31
CA GLY A 136 -8.50 -20.87 -9.34
C GLY A 136 -7.09 -21.48 -9.19
N ASP A 137 -6.30 -21.00 -8.23
CA ASP A 137 -4.95 -21.46 -7.91
C ASP A 137 -4.74 -21.30 -6.39
N SER A 138 -4.21 -22.31 -5.71
CA SER A 138 -4.02 -22.27 -4.25
C SER A 138 -3.04 -21.19 -3.79
N MET A 139 -2.18 -20.70 -4.69
CA MET A 139 -1.31 -19.55 -4.48
C MET A 139 -2.03 -18.20 -4.59
N TYR A 140 -3.31 -18.18 -4.99
CA TYR A 140 -4.18 -16.99 -5.07
C TYR A 140 -5.29 -17.04 -4.00
N PRO A 141 -4.94 -17.14 -2.72
CA PRO A 141 -5.91 -17.24 -1.64
C PRO A 141 -6.79 -15.98 -1.55
N LYS A 142 -8.03 -16.18 -1.14
CA LYS A 142 -8.98 -15.10 -0.88
C LYS A 142 -8.83 -14.58 0.55
N ALA A 143 -8.91 -13.27 0.70
CA ALA A 143 -8.87 -12.59 1.98
C ALA A 143 -9.99 -11.54 2.10
N VAL A 144 -10.15 -10.96 3.27
CA VAL A 144 -11.14 -9.93 3.55
C VAL A 144 -10.49 -8.75 4.27
N CYS A 145 -10.90 -7.54 3.90
CA CYS A 145 -10.57 -6.31 4.62
C CYS A 145 -11.80 -5.40 4.69
N ARG A 146 -12.33 -5.14 5.89
CA ARG A 146 -13.51 -4.26 6.11
C ARG A 146 -14.68 -4.57 5.16
N GLY A 147 -14.97 -5.86 4.95
CA GLY A 147 -16.05 -6.33 4.07
C GLY A 147 -15.73 -6.29 2.57
N MET A 148 -14.52 -5.89 2.17
CA MET A 148 -14.03 -6.05 0.79
C MET A 148 -13.42 -7.44 0.63
N GLU A 149 -13.79 -8.14 -0.43
CA GLU A 149 -13.20 -9.42 -0.80
C GLU A 149 -11.93 -9.18 -1.62
N LEU A 150 -10.84 -9.83 -1.25
CA LEU A 150 -9.54 -9.63 -1.86
C LEU A 150 -9.01 -10.96 -2.39
N VAL A 151 -8.15 -10.88 -3.41
CA VAL A 151 -7.28 -11.98 -3.82
C VAL A 151 -5.85 -11.55 -3.52
N MET A 152 -5.10 -12.36 -2.77
CA MET A 152 -3.77 -12.00 -2.27
C MET A 152 -2.70 -12.98 -2.79
N PRO A 153 -2.33 -12.89 -4.08
CA PRO A 153 -1.41 -13.85 -4.70
C PRO A 153 -0.04 -13.89 -4.04
N CYS A 154 0.53 -15.09 -3.94
CA CYS A 154 1.94 -15.28 -3.62
C CYS A 154 2.36 -14.53 -2.36
N SER A 155 1.54 -14.64 -1.31
CA SER A 155 1.71 -13.89 -0.07
C SER A 155 2.52 -14.67 0.96
N ALA A 156 3.46 -14.00 1.61
CA ALA A 156 3.93 -14.39 2.94
C ALA A 156 2.86 -14.09 3.99
N SER A 157 2.89 -14.79 5.12
CA SER A 157 2.11 -14.39 6.29
C SER A 157 2.79 -13.24 7.04
N VAL A 158 1.99 -12.40 7.70
CA VAL A 158 2.45 -11.25 8.46
C VAL A 158 2.01 -11.40 9.92
N SER A 159 2.93 -11.21 10.86
CA SER A 159 2.69 -11.30 12.31
C SER A 159 2.98 -9.97 13.01
N GLY A 160 2.49 -9.81 14.25
CA GLY A 160 2.58 -8.56 15.02
C GLY A 160 1.60 -7.48 14.55
N GLY A 161 1.50 -6.38 15.28
CA GLY A 161 0.52 -5.31 15.02
C GLY A 161 -0.94 -5.78 15.01
N GLU A 162 -1.83 -4.97 14.42
CA GLU A 162 -3.25 -5.27 14.23
C GLU A 162 -3.48 -5.89 12.84
N PRO A 163 -3.95 -7.15 12.74
CA PRO A 163 -4.34 -7.74 11.46
C PRO A 163 -5.47 -6.95 10.80
N PHE A 164 -5.31 -6.62 9.51
CA PHE A 164 -6.35 -5.90 8.73
C PHE A 164 -6.71 -6.57 7.40
N VAL A 165 -5.90 -7.52 6.94
CA VAL A 165 -6.22 -8.40 5.81
C VAL A 165 -6.07 -9.85 6.26
N THR A 166 -7.18 -10.58 6.34
CA THR A 166 -7.20 -11.96 6.85
C THR A 166 -8.05 -12.88 5.98
N SER A 167 -7.75 -14.18 5.96
CA SER A 167 -8.66 -15.19 5.39
C SER A 167 -9.69 -15.64 6.43
N ALA A 168 -10.72 -16.36 5.96
CA ALA A 168 -11.65 -17.09 6.82
C ALA A 168 -10.95 -18.16 7.68
N SER A 169 -9.84 -18.72 7.20
CA SER A 169 -9.01 -19.70 7.92
C SER A 169 -8.09 -19.07 8.98
N GLY A 170 -8.07 -17.74 9.09
CA GLY A 170 -7.26 -17.01 10.07
C GLY A 170 -5.84 -16.69 9.62
N ALA A 171 -5.48 -16.95 8.36
CA ALA A 171 -4.20 -16.51 7.80
C ALA A 171 -4.19 -14.97 7.71
N VAL A 172 -3.04 -14.36 8.04
CA VAL A 172 -2.88 -12.90 8.05
C VAL A 172 -1.97 -12.48 6.90
N PHE A 173 -2.54 -11.76 5.94
CA PHE A 173 -1.85 -11.26 4.75
C PHE A 173 -1.28 -9.86 4.94
N GLY A 174 -1.82 -9.13 5.91
CA GLY A 174 -1.35 -7.80 6.22
C GLY A 174 -1.76 -7.33 7.59
N THR A 175 -0.86 -6.57 8.21
CA THR A 175 -1.04 -5.97 9.53
C THR A 175 -0.76 -4.48 9.48
N ARG A 176 -1.27 -3.75 10.47
CA ARG A 176 -1.01 -2.32 10.65
C ARG A 176 -0.54 -2.03 12.07
N ASP A 177 0.31 -1.03 12.21
CA ASP A 177 0.71 -0.43 13.48
C ASP A 177 0.69 1.10 13.32
N GLY A 178 -0.40 1.73 13.76
CA GLY A 178 -0.67 3.14 13.49
C GLY A 178 -0.73 3.46 11.99
N ASN A 179 0.27 4.21 11.50
CA ASN A 179 0.39 4.59 10.08
C ASN A 179 1.36 3.71 9.28
N LEU A 180 1.86 2.62 9.87
CA LEU A 180 2.64 1.59 9.21
C LEU A 180 1.71 0.48 8.72
N PHE A 181 1.72 0.18 7.43
CA PHE A 181 0.98 -0.92 6.82
C PHE A 181 1.99 -1.89 6.20
N VAL A 182 1.85 -3.18 6.51
CA VAL A 182 2.74 -4.23 6.00
C VAL A 182 1.90 -5.32 5.36
N LEU A 183 2.21 -5.66 4.11
CA LEU A 183 1.53 -6.67 3.31
C LEU A 183 2.52 -7.74 2.87
N GLY A 184 2.10 -9.00 2.93
CA GLY A 184 2.90 -10.15 2.55
C GLY A 184 3.08 -10.34 1.04
N THR A 185 2.40 -9.53 0.23
CA THR A 185 2.48 -9.56 -1.24
C THR A 185 2.50 -8.15 -1.84
N CYS A 186 3.29 -7.99 -2.90
CA CYS A 186 3.43 -6.80 -3.73
C CYS A 186 2.66 -6.90 -5.04
N VAL A 187 1.98 -8.02 -5.31
CA VAL A 187 1.33 -8.28 -6.61
C VAL A 187 -0.19 -8.18 -6.56
N PHE A 188 -0.83 -8.00 -5.40
CA PHE A 188 -2.30 -7.83 -5.32
C PHE A 188 -2.82 -6.63 -6.13
N TRP A 189 -1.97 -5.63 -6.37
CA TRP A 189 -2.26 -4.42 -7.14
C TRP A 189 -1.59 -4.38 -8.52
N ASP A 190 -1.00 -5.49 -8.97
CA ASP A 190 -0.42 -5.59 -10.31
C ASP A 190 -1.52 -5.66 -11.39
N ASN A 191 -1.13 -5.59 -12.65
CA ASN A 191 -2.04 -5.51 -13.79
C ASN A 191 -2.97 -6.73 -13.90
N PHE A 192 -2.56 -7.89 -13.39
CA PHE A 192 -3.41 -9.07 -13.36
C PHE A 192 -4.40 -8.98 -12.19
N SER A 193 -3.87 -8.84 -10.97
CA SER A 193 -4.57 -9.00 -9.70
C SER A 193 -5.44 -7.80 -9.35
N ILE A 194 -5.13 -6.59 -9.84
CA ILE A 194 -5.92 -5.38 -9.57
C ILE A 194 -7.38 -5.52 -10.04
N GLY A 195 -7.65 -6.38 -11.03
CA GLY A 195 -8.98 -6.65 -11.55
C GLY A 195 -9.75 -7.75 -10.81
N LEU A 196 -9.12 -8.42 -9.84
CA LEU A 196 -9.72 -9.52 -9.09
C LEU A 196 -10.44 -8.99 -7.84
N ALA A 197 -11.67 -9.46 -7.63
CA ALA A 197 -12.51 -9.07 -6.50
C ALA A 197 -12.52 -7.54 -6.26
N ASP A 198 -12.33 -7.09 -5.02
CA ASP A 198 -12.24 -5.67 -4.65
C ASP A 198 -10.79 -5.12 -4.64
N ASN A 199 -9.80 -5.81 -5.21
CA ASN A 199 -8.38 -5.41 -5.13
C ASN A 199 -8.14 -3.96 -5.61
N ARG A 200 -8.83 -3.52 -6.67
CA ARG A 200 -8.79 -2.11 -7.11
C ARG A 200 -9.24 -1.16 -6.01
N LYS A 201 -10.43 -1.39 -5.45
CA LYS A 201 -11.03 -0.52 -4.43
C LYS A 201 -10.16 -0.50 -3.17
N PHE A 202 -9.68 -1.66 -2.75
CA PHE A 202 -8.75 -1.80 -1.63
C PHE A 202 -7.45 -1.04 -1.86
N SER A 203 -6.81 -1.21 -3.03
CA SER A 203 -5.56 -0.53 -3.37
C SER A 203 -5.70 0.99 -3.29
N LEU A 204 -6.80 1.54 -3.84
CA LEU A 204 -7.04 2.97 -3.83
C LEU A 204 -7.33 3.50 -2.42
N LYS A 205 -8.09 2.75 -1.61
CA LYS A 205 -8.32 3.10 -0.20
C LYS A 205 -7.05 3.05 0.63
N LEU A 206 -6.20 2.04 0.41
CA LEU A 206 -4.90 1.91 1.08
C LEU A 206 -4.01 3.11 0.77
N LEU A 207 -3.89 3.45 -0.52
CA LEU A 207 -3.11 4.60 -0.98
C LEU A 207 -3.65 5.90 -0.37
N LYS A 208 -4.97 6.12 -0.41
CA LYS A 208 -5.63 7.31 0.13
C LYS A 208 -5.61 7.41 1.64
N GLY A 209 -5.47 6.28 2.33
CA GLY A 209 -5.52 6.24 3.78
C GLY A 209 -6.88 6.09 4.41
N GLU A 210 -7.77 5.43 3.70
CA GLU A 210 -9.17 5.22 4.09
C GLU A 210 -9.39 3.82 4.71
N LEU A 211 -8.30 3.14 5.09
CA LEU A 211 -8.28 1.82 5.74
C LEU A 211 -8.05 1.88 7.25
#